data_AF-A0A926UXD3-F1
#
_entry.id   AF-A0A926UXD3-F1
#
_cell.length_a   1.000
_cell.length_b   1.000
_cell.length_c   1.000
_cell.angle_alpha   90.00
_cell.angle_beta   90.00
_cell.angle_gamma   90.00
#
_symmetry.space_group_name_H-M   'P 1'
#
loop_
_entity.id
_entity.type
_entity.pdbx_description
1 polymer ?
#
loop_
_entity_poly.entity_id
_entity_poly.type
_entity_poly.pdbx_seq_one_letter_code
_entity_poly.pdbx_strand_id
1 'polypeptide(L)'
;MSIQLWLNFMGFVNNKRALSLVKPILPFGYCLNVAILAFALIDAHGLSAQAGNCDYSTGIAVGGQNISIDLCSISRVSSRNVRFEYYLGDERIQAQANCQSRTWITYPEQAVNRPQSQATRDMLQIVCTAPSFNEGIAIGVVFDPPSNVRSSPNGSIICTISKLTAIELSGGVVGDGWLRTNFCGRGGVIHRSQVLFRR
;
A
#
# COMPACT_ATOMS: atom_id res chain seq x y z
N MET A 1 -15.08 21.95 41.12
CA MET A 1 -13.83 22.61 40.71
C MET A 1 -13.78 22.56 39.19
N SER A 2 -14.36 23.55 38.53
CA SER A 2 -13.70 24.74 37.94
C SER A 2 -13.19 24.45 36.50
N ILE A 3 -13.87 24.95 35.44
CA ILE A 3 -13.56 26.18 34.64
C ILE A 3 -12.35 25.93 33.71
N GLN A 4 -12.24 26.30 32.42
CA GLN A 4 -13.08 26.83 31.32
C GLN A 4 -12.19 26.91 30.05
N LEU A 5 -12.82 26.92 28.87
CA LEU A 5 -12.45 27.56 27.57
C LEU A 5 -11.11 27.14 26.88
N TRP A 6 -10.94 27.16 25.54
CA TRP A 6 -11.34 28.14 24.52
C TRP A 6 -11.53 27.50 23.12
N LEU A 7 -12.50 28.06 22.37
CA LEU A 7 -12.65 28.01 20.91
C LEU A 7 -11.62 28.91 20.20
N ASN A 8 -11.23 28.55 18.97
CA ASN A 8 -11.18 29.40 17.75
C ASN A 8 -10.10 28.92 16.79
N PHE A 9 -10.46 28.66 15.54
CA PHE A 9 -9.96 29.41 14.39
C PHE A 9 -10.80 29.06 13.14
N MET A 10 -11.73 29.95 12.78
CA MET A 10 -12.22 30.07 11.41
C MET A 10 -11.21 30.89 10.61
N GLY A 11 -10.95 30.47 9.37
CA GLY A 11 -10.17 31.20 8.39
C GLY A 11 -10.69 30.93 6.98
N PHE A 12 -11.85 31.52 6.67
CA PHE A 12 -12.38 31.67 5.32
C PHE A 12 -11.49 32.69 4.57
N VAL A 13 -10.90 32.34 3.41
CA VAL A 13 -10.51 33.34 2.40
C VAL A 13 -10.84 32.86 0.98
N ASN A 14 -11.90 33.50 0.49
CA ASN A 14 -12.37 33.77 -0.86
C ASN A 14 -11.50 33.44 -2.10
N ASN A 15 -12.15 32.68 -2.99
CA ASN A 15 -12.16 32.81 -4.44
C ASN A 15 -12.27 34.27 -4.94
N LYS A 16 -11.34 34.75 -5.77
CA LYS A 16 -11.61 35.72 -6.85
C LYS A 16 -10.69 35.52 -8.06
N ARG A 17 -11.31 35.16 -9.19
CA ARG A 17 -10.78 35.36 -10.55
C ARG A 17 -10.55 36.85 -10.82
N ALA A 18 -9.43 37.19 -11.46
CA ALA A 18 -9.32 38.39 -12.29
C ALA A 18 -8.27 38.15 -13.39
N LEU A 19 -8.75 37.99 -14.63
CA LEU A 19 -7.95 38.13 -15.84
C LEU A 19 -7.52 39.59 -15.98
N SER A 20 -6.25 39.84 -16.27
CA SER A 20 -5.81 41.11 -16.86
C SER A 20 -4.95 40.81 -18.09
N LEU A 21 -5.52 41.14 -19.24
CA LEU A 21 -4.86 41.22 -20.54
C LEU A 21 -3.69 42.21 -20.49
N VAL A 22 -2.49 41.76 -20.84
CA VAL A 22 -1.38 42.65 -21.21
C VAL A 22 -1.04 42.35 -22.67
N LYS A 23 -1.38 43.30 -23.55
CA LYS A 23 -0.92 43.34 -24.95
C LYS A 23 0.51 43.87 -24.98
N PRO A 24 1.47 43.20 -25.64
CA PRO A 24 2.69 43.85 -26.09
C PRO A 24 2.56 44.28 -27.56
N ILE A 25 2.87 45.55 -27.78
CA ILE A 25 3.01 46.22 -29.07
C ILE A 25 4.36 45.78 -29.67
N LEU A 26 4.34 45.28 -30.91
CA LEU A 26 5.54 45.03 -31.72
C LEU A 26 6.07 46.35 -32.30
N PRO A 27 7.41 46.51 -32.37
CA PRO A 27 7.98 47.11 -33.56
C PRO A 27 9.12 46.30 -34.18
N PHE A 28 9.05 46.26 -35.51
CA PHE A 28 10.07 46.05 -36.53
C PHE A 28 11.54 45.94 -36.11
N GLY A 29 12.23 44.95 -36.70
CA GLY A 29 13.46 45.21 -37.45
C GLY A 29 14.78 44.65 -36.90
N TYR A 30 15.25 43.60 -37.58
CA TYR A 30 16.66 43.21 -37.82
C TYR A 30 17.54 42.64 -36.68
N CYS A 31 17.80 41.34 -36.83
CA CYS A 31 19.07 40.62 -36.70
C CYS A 31 20.16 41.14 -35.75
N LEU A 32 20.35 40.42 -34.63
CA LEU A 32 21.69 40.07 -34.16
C LEU A 32 21.63 38.80 -33.30
N ASN A 33 22.46 37.81 -33.64
CA ASN A 33 22.70 36.62 -32.82
C ASN A 33 23.24 37.03 -31.44
N VAL A 34 22.49 36.74 -30.38
CA VAL A 34 23.05 36.60 -29.03
C VAL A 34 22.52 35.30 -28.46
N ALA A 35 23.41 34.32 -28.35
CA ALA A 35 23.17 33.02 -27.75
C ALA A 35 22.72 33.21 -26.29
N ILE A 36 21.45 32.94 -26.01
CA ILE A 36 20.97 32.76 -24.65
C ILE A 36 21.27 31.31 -24.30
N LEU A 37 22.35 31.10 -23.55
CA LEU A 37 22.66 29.86 -22.85
C LEU A 37 21.52 29.58 -21.85
N ALA A 38 20.50 28.86 -22.29
CA ALA A 38 19.55 28.25 -21.38
C ALA A 38 20.27 27.11 -20.64
N PHE A 39 20.45 27.29 -19.34
CA PHE A 39 20.86 26.25 -18.40
C PHE A 39 19.92 25.05 -18.54
N ALA A 40 20.40 23.97 -19.15
CA ALA A 40 19.81 22.65 -18.95
C ALA A 40 20.37 22.12 -17.63
N LEU A 41 19.65 22.37 -16.52
CA LEU A 41 19.77 21.51 -15.36
C LEU A 41 19.27 20.14 -15.82
N ILE A 42 20.21 19.22 -16.04
CA ILE A 42 19.89 17.81 -16.16
C ILE A 42 19.42 17.42 -14.76
N ASP A 43 18.11 17.47 -14.52
CA ASP A 43 17.53 16.66 -13.49
C ASP A 43 17.90 15.23 -13.86
N ALA A 44 18.89 14.68 -13.18
CA ALA A 44 19.00 13.24 -13.02
C ALA A 44 17.79 12.84 -12.18
N HIS A 45 16.61 12.78 -12.82
CA HIS A 45 15.52 11.98 -12.34
C HIS A 45 16.10 10.58 -12.26
N GLY A 46 16.50 10.22 -11.03
CA GLY A 46 16.93 8.89 -10.68
C GLY A 46 15.96 7.92 -11.31
N LEU A 47 16.49 6.81 -11.85
CA LEU A 47 15.66 5.71 -12.30
C LEU A 47 14.63 5.46 -11.22
N SER A 48 13.37 5.84 -11.49
CA SER A 48 12.26 5.46 -10.65
C SER A 48 12.31 3.95 -10.65
N ALA A 49 12.71 3.37 -9.52
CA ALA A 49 12.27 2.03 -9.19
C ALA A 49 10.78 2.04 -9.49
N GLN A 50 10.32 1.15 -10.37
CA GLN A 50 8.89 0.91 -10.46
C GLN A 50 8.50 0.35 -9.09
N ALA A 51 8.10 1.24 -8.18
CA ALA A 51 7.52 0.86 -6.92
C ALA A 51 6.20 0.21 -7.31
N GLY A 52 6.21 -1.12 -7.34
CA GLY A 52 4.97 -1.86 -7.34
C GLY A 52 4.12 -1.33 -6.21
N ASN A 53 2.90 -0.91 -6.50
CA ASN A 53 2.06 -0.32 -5.47
C ASN A 53 1.63 -1.43 -4.51
N CYS A 54 2.40 -1.72 -3.47
CA CYS A 54 2.14 -2.82 -2.55
C CYS A 54 1.03 -2.53 -1.55
N ASP A 55 0.26 -1.46 -1.72
CA ASP A 55 -0.78 -1.06 -0.80
C ASP A 55 -2.01 -1.97 -0.90
N TYR A 56 -2.46 -2.45 0.26
CA TYR A 56 -3.72 -3.17 0.41
C TYR A 56 -4.62 -2.49 1.42
N SER A 57 -5.79 -2.01 0.99
CA SER A 57 -6.79 -1.42 1.90
C SER A 57 -7.53 -2.52 2.68
N THR A 58 -7.55 -2.41 4.01
CA THR A 58 -8.36 -3.27 4.88
C THR A 58 -9.69 -2.63 5.28
N GLY A 59 -9.96 -1.40 4.82
CA GLY A 59 -11.20 -0.67 5.06
C GLY A 59 -11.10 0.34 6.19
N ILE A 60 -12.25 0.69 6.77
CA ILE A 60 -12.37 1.84 7.68
C ILE A 60 -12.13 1.47 9.15
N ALA A 61 -11.30 2.26 9.83
CA ALA A 61 -11.07 2.21 11.27
C ALA A 61 -12.24 2.82 12.06
N VAL A 62 -12.29 2.58 13.38
CA VAL A 62 -13.30 3.20 14.27
C VAL A 62 -13.25 4.74 14.23
N GLY A 63 -12.06 5.32 13.99
CA GLY A 63 -11.89 6.77 13.82
C GLY A 63 -12.37 7.33 12.48
N GLY A 64 -12.92 6.51 11.58
CA GLY A 64 -13.45 6.94 10.27
C GLY A 64 -12.41 7.01 9.15
N GLN A 65 -11.13 6.83 9.45
CA GLN A 65 -10.05 6.83 8.46
C GLN A 65 -9.86 5.43 7.84
N ASN A 66 -9.50 5.38 6.57
CA ASN A 66 -9.12 4.14 5.89
C ASN A 66 -7.77 3.62 6.40
N ILE A 67 -7.66 2.30 6.55
CA ILE A 67 -6.42 1.60 6.83
C ILE A 67 -5.94 0.93 5.54
N SER A 68 -4.68 1.16 5.17
CA SER A 68 -3.99 0.36 4.15
C SER A 68 -2.66 -0.15 4.68
N ILE A 69 -2.27 -1.35 4.26
CA ILE A 69 -1.01 -1.99 4.61
C ILE A 69 -0.06 -1.84 3.44
N ASP A 70 1.17 -1.42 3.69
CA ASP A 70 2.25 -1.59 2.72
C ASP A 70 2.73 -3.05 2.79
N LEU A 71 2.28 -3.89 1.86
CA LEU A 71 2.65 -5.30 1.85
C LEU A 71 4.16 -5.51 1.64
N CYS A 72 4.86 -4.57 1.01
CA CYS A 72 6.29 -4.66 0.75
C CYS A 72 7.15 -4.26 1.95
N SER A 73 6.56 -3.59 2.94
CA SER A 73 7.21 -3.32 4.23
C SER A 73 7.22 -4.54 5.18
N ILE A 74 6.47 -5.61 4.87
CA ILE A 74 6.28 -6.73 5.78
C ILE A 74 7.58 -7.53 5.94
N SER A 75 8.08 -7.61 7.17
CA SER A 75 9.31 -8.32 7.52
C SER A 75 9.12 -9.14 8.80
N ARG A 76 9.24 -10.48 8.69
CA ARG A 76 9.15 -11.37 9.84
C ARG A 76 10.43 -11.34 10.65
N VAL A 77 10.31 -10.96 11.91
CA VAL A 77 11.40 -11.00 12.91
C VAL A 77 11.44 -12.36 13.59
N SER A 78 10.28 -12.96 13.84
CA SER A 78 10.15 -14.32 14.37
C SER A 78 8.83 -14.95 13.90
N SER A 79 8.56 -16.18 14.33
CA SER A 79 7.25 -16.81 14.11
C SER A 79 6.07 -16.04 14.72
N ARG A 80 6.34 -15.16 15.69
CA ARG A 80 5.31 -14.38 16.41
C ARG A 80 5.39 -12.88 16.16
N ASN A 81 6.54 -12.35 15.77
CA ASN A 81 6.75 -10.91 15.62
C ASN A 81 6.99 -10.54 14.15
N VAL A 82 6.20 -9.60 13.65
CA VAL A 82 6.26 -9.14 12.26
C VAL A 82 6.30 -7.63 12.24
N ARG A 83 7.33 -7.05 11.63
CA ARG A 83 7.40 -5.61 11.34
C ARG A 83 6.64 -5.31 10.07
N PHE A 84 5.98 -4.18 10.04
CA PHE A 84 5.22 -3.71 8.90
C PHE A 84 4.94 -2.22 9.05
N GLU A 85 4.52 -1.61 7.96
CA GLU A 85 4.03 -0.25 7.91
C GLU A 85 2.60 -0.25 7.38
N TYR A 86 1.81 0.67 7.88
CA TYR A 86 0.44 0.87 7.44
C TYR A 86 0.12 2.36 7.41
N TYR A 87 -0.89 2.73 6.64
CA TYR A 87 -1.40 4.09 6.57
C TYR A 87 -2.74 4.17 7.30
N LEU A 88 -2.94 5.25 8.05
CA LEU A 88 -4.22 5.66 8.61
C LEU A 88 -4.64 6.98 7.96
N GLY A 89 -5.47 6.91 6.92
CA GLY A 89 -5.61 8.03 5.98
C GLY A 89 -4.30 8.24 5.22
N ASP A 90 -3.73 9.44 5.31
CA ASP A 90 -2.46 9.80 4.64
C ASP A 90 -1.24 9.62 5.55
N GLU A 91 -1.44 9.27 6.82
CA GLU A 91 -0.37 9.12 7.80
C GLU A 91 0.26 7.72 7.73
N ARG A 92 1.55 7.64 7.42
CA ARG A 92 2.33 6.39 7.45
C ARG A 92 2.83 6.10 8.86
N ILE A 93 2.53 4.91 9.36
CA ILE A 93 2.84 4.49 10.73
C ILE A 93 3.68 3.22 10.68
N GLN A 94 4.82 3.25 11.38
CA GLN A 94 5.67 2.08 11.57
C GLN A 94 5.17 1.23 12.74
N ALA A 95 5.12 -0.09 12.56
CA ALA A 95 4.55 -0.98 13.56
C ALA A 95 5.24 -2.35 13.63
N GLN A 96 5.02 -3.01 14.78
CA GLN A 96 5.38 -4.40 14.97
C GLN A 96 4.20 -5.17 15.57
N ALA A 97 3.70 -6.15 14.84
CA ALA A 97 2.64 -7.05 15.27
C ALA A 97 3.21 -8.18 16.13
N ASN A 98 2.47 -8.54 17.18
CA ASN A 98 2.57 -9.81 17.88
C ASN A 98 1.39 -10.69 17.45
N CYS A 99 1.68 -11.70 16.65
CA CYS A 99 0.72 -12.60 16.05
C CYS A 99 0.14 -13.65 17.00
N GLN A 100 0.76 -13.84 18.17
CA GLN A 100 0.20 -14.67 19.22
C GLN A 100 -0.86 -13.90 20.02
N SER A 101 -0.56 -12.67 20.45
CA SER A 101 -1.49 -11.84 21.24
C SER A 101 -2.50 -11.07 20.39
N ARG A 102 -2.34 -11.06 19.04
CA ARG A 102 -3.15 -10.28 18.11
C ARG A 102 -3.17 -8.79 18.50
N THR A 103 -1.99 -8.25 18.78
CA THR A 103 -1.76 -6.84 19.11
C THR A 103 -0.62 -6.29 18.26
N TRP A 104 -0.48 -4.96 18.17
CA TRP A 104 0.70 -4.34 17.57
C TRP A 104 1.16 -3.14 18.38
N ILE A 105 2.44 -2.83 18.29
CA ILE A 105 3.03 -1.62 18.83
C ILE A 105 3.36 -0.66 17.68
N THR A 106 3.14 0.65 17.86
CA THR A 106 3.53 1.69 16.89
C THR A 106 4.81 2.39 17.33
N TYR A 107 5.53 2.98 16.38
CA TYR A 107 6.74 3.75 16.62
C TYR A 107 6.65 5.15 16.00
N PRO A 108 7.22 6.17 16.66
CA PRO A 108 8.06 6.12 17.87
C PRO A 108 7.30 6.09 19.21
N GLU A 109 5.97 6.23 19.23
CA GLU A 109 5.17 6.44 20.45
C GLU A 109 5.13 5.22 21.39
N GLN A 110 5.48 4.03 20.88
CA GLN A 110 5.43 2.77 21.62
C GLN A 110 4.03 2.41 22.14
N ALA A 111 2.98 2.91 21.48
CA ALA A 111 1.60 2.63 21.87
C ALA A 111 1.20 1.19 21.51
N VAL A 112 0.66 0.45 22.49
CA VAL A 112 0.14 -0.90 22.28
C VAL A 112 -1.33 -0.86 21.88
N ASN A 113 -1.61 -1.36 20.69
CA ASN A 113 -2.91 -1.31 20.05
C ASN A 113 -3.57 -2.70 19.99
N ARG A 114 -4.90 -2.70 20.07
CA ARG A 114 -5.76 -3.89 19.93
C ARG A 114 -6.82 -3.63 18.86
N PRO A 115 -7.22 -4.63 18.06
CA PRO A 115 -8.25 -4.44 17.05
C PRO A 115 -9.55 -3.89 17.63
N GLN A 116 -10.06 -2.80 17.04
CA GLN A 116 -11.34 -2.17 17.41
C GLN A 116 -12.38 -2.25 16.28
N SER A 117 -11.95 -2.51 15.04
CA SER A 117 -12.82 -2.66 13.87
C SER A 117 -12.45 -3.91 13.06
N GLN A 118 -13.31 -4.28 12.10
CA GLN A 118 -12.99 -5.34 11.15
C GLN A 118 -11.70 -5.02 10.37
N ALA A 119 -11.50 -3.77 9.95
CA ALA A 119 -10.29 -3.35 9.25
C ALA A 119 -9.00 -3.63 10.04
N THR A 120 -8.99 -3.37 11.35
CA THR A 120 -7.82 -3.68 12.20
C THR A 120 -7.64 -5.18 12.48
N ARG A 121 -8.73 -5.97 12.47
CA ARG A 121 -8.65 -7.44 12.55
C ARG A 121 -8.05 -8.01 11.28
N ASP A 122 -8.50 -7.53 10.13
CA ASP A 122 -8.04 -7.94 8.81
C ASP A 122 -6.59 -7.51 8.57
N MET A 123 -6.21 -6.32 9.04
CA MET A 123 -4.82 -5.86 9.05
C MET A 123 -3.90 -6.87 9.75
N LEU A 124 -4.22 -7.24 10.99
CA LEU A 124 -3.42 -8.23 11.71
C LEU A 124 -3.51 -9.62 11.07
N GLN A 125 -4.64 -9.99 10.49
CA GLN A 125 -4.78 -11.27 9.80
C GLN A 125 -3.85 -11.35 8.58
N ILE A 126 -3.75 -10.28 7.79
CA ILE A 126 -2.84 -10.17 6.65
C ILE A 126 -1.39 -10.18 7.12
N VAL A 127 -1.01 -9.27 8.02
CA VAL A 127 0.37 -9.15 8.51
C VAL A 127 0.87 -10.45 9.12
N CYS A 128 0.02 -11.15 9.88
CA CYS A 128 0.43 -12.39 10.54
C CYS A 128 0.48 -13.62 9.63
N THR A 129 -0.13 -13.57 8.44
CA THR A 129 -0.08 -14.67 7.46
C THR A 129 0.94 -14.43 6.35
N ALA A 130 1.22 -13.18 6.01
CA ALA A 130 2.13 -12.80 4.94
C ALA A 130 3.54 -13.40 5.11
N PRO A 131 4.21 -13.81 4.02
CA PRO A 131 5.65 -14.07 4.06
C PRO A 131 6.42 -12.76 4.28
N SER A 132 7.72 -12.84 4.60
CA SER A 132 8.58 -11.64 4.50
C SER A 132 8.67 -11.25 3.02
N PHE A 133 8.54 -9.96 2.74
CA PHE A 133 8.80 -9.44 1.42
C PHE A 133 10.28 -9.61 1.06
N ASN A 134 10.56 -10.08 -0.15
CA ASN A 134 11.88 -10.09 -0.76
C ASN A 134 11.74 -9.48 -2.16
N GLU A 135 12.76 -8.74 -2.62
CA GLU A 135 12.74 -8.24 -3.99
C GLU A 135 12.64 -9.40 -4.98
N GLY A 136 11.65 -9.35 -5.88
CA GLY A 136 11.39 -10.39 -6.88
C GLY A 136 10.28 -11.39 -6.53
N ILE A 137 9.73 -11.36 -5.31
CA ILE A 137 8.46 -12.05 -4.99
C ILE A 137 7.28 -11.07 -5.02
N ALA A 138 6.08 -11.57 -5.29
CA ALA A 138 4.85 -10.81 -5.13
C ALA A 138 4.07 -11.36 -3.93
N ILE A 139 3.53 -10.47 -3.09
CA ILE A 139 2.61 -10.86 -2.02
C ILE A 139 1.18 -10.62 -2.54
N GLY A 140 0.35 -11.65 -2.46
CA GLY A 140 -1.07 -11.57 -2.81
C GLY A 140 -1.97 -11.83 -1.62
N VAL A 141 -3.06 -11.08 -1.50
CA VAL A 141 -4.06 -11.25 -0.44
C VAL A 141 -5.27 -12.00 -0.99
N VAL A 142 -5.52 -13.18 -0.43
CA VAL A 142 -6.70 -13.99 -0.74
C VAL A 142 -7.91 -13.42 0.00
N PHE A 143 -8.78 -12.71 -0.72
CA PHE A 143 -9.86 -11.90 -0.12
C PHE A 143 -11.24 -12.57 -0.14
N ASP A 144 -11.42 -13.63 -0.93
CA ASP A 144 -12.69 -14.35 -1.06
C ASP A 144 -12.53 -15.84 -0.68
N PRO A 145 -12.37 -16.16 0.62
CA PRO A 145 -12.35 -17.54 1.08
C PRO A 145 -13.77 -18.17 1.06
N PRO A 146 -13.93 -19.46 0.70
CA PRO A 146 -12.86 -20.42 0.44
C PRO A 146 -12.26 -20.27 -0.97
N SER A 147 -10.95 -20.15 -1.04
CA SER A 147 -10.19 -20.10 -2.30
C SER A 147 -9.35 -21.35 -2.47
N ASN A 148 -9.22 -21.86 -3.69
CA ASN A 148 -8.63 -23.18 -3.93
C ASN A 148 -7.30 -23.08 -4.68
N VAL A 149 -6.25 -23.67 -4.12
CA VAL A 149 -5.00 -23.88 -4.82
C VAL A 149 -5.07 -25.24 -5.52
N ARG A 150 -4.72 -25.27 -6.81
CA ARG A 150 -4.84 -26.44 -7.68
C ARG A 150 -3.48 -26.90 -8.20
N SER A 151 -3.41 -28.15 -8.66
CA SER A 151 -2.20 -28.74 -9.27
C SER A 151 -1.86 -28.12 -10.64
N SER A 152 -2.87 -27.67 -11.36
CA SER A 152 -2.77 -26.98 -12.66
C SER A 152 -4.03 -26.12 -12.85
N PRO A 153 -4.07 -25.25 -13.89
CA PRO A 153 -5.29 -24.57 -14.29
C PRO A 153 -6.45 -25.56 -14.43
N ASN A 154 -7.55 -25.31 -13.70
CA ASN A 154 -8.73 -26.19 -13.64
C ASN A 154 -8.46 -27.65 -13.17
N GLY A 155 -7.26 -27.95 -12.66
CA GLY A 155 -6.88 -29.28 -12.18
C GLY A 155 -7.43 -29.63 -10.79
N SER A 156 -6.92 -30.71 -10.21
CA SER A 156 -7.30 -31.16 -8.86
C SER A 156 -6.94 -30.14 -7.78
N ILE A 157 -7.78 -30.02 -6.75
CA ILE A 157 -7.53 -29.14 -5.59
C ILE A 157 -6.42 -29.77 -4.74
N ILE A 158 -5.38 -28.99 -4.45
CA ILE A 158 -4.31 -29.35 -3.53
C ILE A 158 -4.71 -28.99 -2.10
N CYS A 159 -5.12 -27.74 -1.88
CA CYS A 159 -5.62 -27.28 -0.59
C CYS A 159 -6.59 -26.10 -0.75
N THR A 160 -7.35 -25.83 0.31
CA THR A 160 -8.33 -24.74 0.37
C THR A 160 -7.92 -23.72 1.43
N ILE A 161 -7.85 -22.46 1.04
CA ILE A 161 -7.60 -21.31 1.89
C ILE A 161 -8.95 -20.85 2.44
N SER A 162 -9.19 -21.09 3.73
CA SER A 162 -10.50 -20.89 4.36
C SER A 162 -10.70 -19.52 5.02
N LYS A 163 -9.68 -18.65 5.00
CA LYS A 163 -9.69 -17.33 5.64
C LYS A 163 -8.90 -16.32 4.81
N LEU A 164 -9.14 -15.04 5.08
CA LEU A 164 -8.29 -13.95 4.59
C LEU A 164 -6.82 -14.28 4.91
N THR A 165 -5.99 -14.38 3.88
CA THR A 165 -4.60 -14.85 4.00
C THR A 165 -3.72 -14.16 2.97
N ALA A 166 -2.59 -13.62 3.40
CA ALA A 166 -1.54 -13.17 2.49
C ALA A 166 -0.61 -14.34 2.14
N ILE A 167 -0.37 -14.53 0.85
CA ILE A 167 0.39 -15.65 0.29
C ILE A 167 1.50 -15.14 -0.63
N GLU A 168 2.57 -15.91 -0.72
CA GLU A 168 3.59 -15.70 -1.73
C GLU A 168 3.08 -16.13 -3.11
N LEU A 169 3.28 -15.26 -4.09
CA LEU A 169 3.06 -15.51 -5.51
C LEU A 169 4.40 -15.52 -6.23
N SER A 170 4.62 -16.53 -7.06
CA SER A 170 5.87 -16.74 -7.80
C SER A 170 5.64 -16.90 -9.29
N GLY A 171 6.70 -16.76 -10.09
CA GLY A 171 6.77 -17.30 -11.45
C GLY A 171 5.73 -16.82 -12.47
N GLY A 172 5.08 -15.67 -12.23
CA GLY A 172 4.17 -15.02 -13.18
C GLY A 172 2.82 -15.74 -13.39
N VAL A 173 2.15 -15.36 -14.48
CA VAL A 173 0.83 -15.91 -14.86
C VAL A 173 1.01 -17.15 -15.74
N VAL A 174 0.23 -18.19 -15.47
CA VAL A 174 0.16 -19.44 -16.23
C VAL A 174 -1.22 -19.54 -16.88
N GLY A 175 -1.26 -19.72 -18.21
CA GLY A 175 -2.51 -19.77 -18.97
C GLY A 175 -3.39 -18.56 -18.71
N ASP A 176 -4.70 -18.80 -18.58
CA ASP A 176 -5.72 -17.74 -18.46
C ASP A 176 -5.86 -17.24 -17.01
N GLY A 177 -4.81 -16.59 -16.48
CA GLY A 177 -4.91 -15.86 -15.22
C GLY A 177 -4.63 -16.67 -13.96
N TRP A 178 -3.94 -17.81 -14.07
CA TRP A 178 -3.50 -18.58 -12.90
C TRP A 178 -2.14 -18.09 -12.40
N LEU A 179 -2.01 -17.91 -11.10
CA LEU A 179 -0.80 -17.44 -10.43
C LEU A 179 -0.16 -18.61 -9.70
N ARG A 180 1.17 -18.76 -9.79
CA ARG A 180 1.85 -19.84 -9.06
C ARG A 180 2.02 -19.46 -7.60
N THR A 181 1.88 -20.46 -6.74
CA THR A 181 2.12 -20.32 -5.30
C THR A 181 2.58 -21.66 -4.72
N ASN A 182 3.38 -21.59 -3.65
CA ASN A 182 3.81 -22.75 -2.87
C ASN A 182 3.05 -22.86 -1.54
N PHE A 183 1.96 -22.10 -1.36
CA PHE A 183 1.24 -21.97 -0.09
C PHE A 183 0.85 -23.31 0.57
N CYS A 184 0.46 -24.31 -0.22
CA CYS A 184 0.07 -25.63 0.31
C CYS A 184 1.25 -26.55 0.66
N GLY A 185 2.48 -26.03 0.80
CA GLY A 185 3.69 -26.82 1.04
C GLY A 185 4.24 -27.54 -0.20
N ARG A 186 3.58 -27.40 -1.35
CA ARG A 186 4.04 -27.83 -2.67
C ARG A 186 3.56 -26.85 -3.74
N GLY A 187 4.19 -26.90 -4.91
CA GLY A 187 3.82 -26.06 -6.04
C GLY A 187 2.37 -26.27 -6.48
N GLY A 188 1.66 -25.17 -6.67
CA GLY A 188 0.30 -25.13 -7.17
C GLY A 188 -0.02 -23.79 -7.84
N VAL A 189 -1.29 -23.64 -8.21
CA VAL A 189 -1.80 -22.42 -8.83
C VAL A 189 -3.10 -21.96 -8.20
N ILE A 190 -3.26 -20.64 -8.09
CA ILE A 190 -4.48 -19.97 -7.63
C ILE A 190 -4.95 -18.98 -8.69
N HIS A 191 -6.25 -18.87 -8.90
CA HIS A 191 -6.77 -17.99 -9.94
C HIS A 191 -6.72 -16.52 -9.50
N ARG A 192 -6.34 -15.61 -10.40
CA ARG A 192 -6.23 -14.16 -10.12
C ARG A 192 -7.49 -13.51 -9.59
N SER A 193 -8.68 -14.09 -9.83
CA SER A 193 -9.94 -13.54 -9.29
C SER A 193 -10.09 -13.72 -7.78
N GLN A 194 -9.29 -14.60 -7.18
CA GLN A 194 -9.34 -14.92 -5.74
C GLN A 194 -8.31 -14.13 -4.93
N VAL A 195 -7.41 -13.41 -5.62
CA VAL A 195 -6.25 -12.78 -5.01
C VAL A 195 -6.15 -11.34 -5.47
N LEU A 196 -6.08 -10.42 -4.51
CA LEU A 196 -5.70 -9.04 -4.76
C LEU A 196 -4.19 -8.92 -4.57
N PHE A 197 -3.51 -8.52 -5.63
CA PHE A 197 -2.08 -8.24 -5.59
C PHE A 197 -1.82 -7.07 -6.54
N ARG A 198 -0.84 -6.26 -6.19
CA ARG A 198 -0.34 -5.18 -7.03
C ARG A 198 1.17 -5.37 -7.12
N ARG A 199 1.69 -5.17 -8.32
CA ARG A 199 3.09 -5.41 -8.69
C ARG A 199 3.74 -4.10 -9.06
#